data_AF-A0A1H6ZJK5-F1
#
_entry.id   AF-A0A1H6ZJK5-F1
#
_cell.length_a   1.000
_cell.length_b   1.000
_cell.length_c   1.000
_cell.angle_alpha   90.00
_cell.angle_beta   90.00
_cell.angle_gamma   90.00
#
_symmetry.space_group_name_H-M   'P 1'
#
loop_
_entity.id
_entity.type
_entity.pdbx_description
1 polymer ?
#
loop_
_entity_poly.entity_id
_entity_poly.type
_entity_poly.pdbx_seq_one_letter_code
_entity_poly.pdbx_strand_id
1 'polypeptide(L)' 'MSSLERGLKNPTLSKVDELCEVMQVHPLTLLALAYGLDAKGADKLLTRVQRELAAVQDGQDA' A
#
# COMPACT_ATOMS: atom_id res chain seq x y z
N MET A 1 20.16 1.47 -10.72
CA MET A 1 18.70 1.53 -10.67
C MET A 1 18.09 0.35 -11.42
N SER A 2 17.13 -0.37 -10.84
CA SER A 2 16.38 -1.47 -11.44
C SER A 2 15.34 -0.96 -12.45
N SER A 3 14.77 -1.85 -13.26
CA SER A 3 13.70 -1.46 -14.20
C SER A 3 12.40 -1.04 -13.49
N LEU A 4 12.21 -1.45 -12.23
CA LEU A 4 11.12 -0.95 -11.39
C LEU A 4 11.38 0.50 -10.97
N GLU A 5 12.60 0.81 -10.53
CA GLU A 5 13.00 2.17 -10.12
C GLU A 5 12.98 3.17 -11.28
N ARG A 6 13.03 2.69 -12.52
CA ARG A 6 12.92 3.50 -13.74
C ARG A 6 11.47 3.62 -14.26
N GLY A 7 10.48 3.09 -13.57
CA GLY A 7 9.07 3.12 -14.02
C GLY A 7 8.78 2.33 -15.29
N LEU A 8 9.67 1.43 -15.71
CA LEU A 8 9.57 0.67 -16.96
C LEU A 8 8.72 -0.61 -16.82
N LYS A 9 8.35 -0.99 -15.60
CA LYS A 9 7.46 -2.12 -15.30
C LYS A 9 6.43 -1.70 -14.25
N ASN A 10 5.18 -2.07 -14.47
CA ASN A 10 4.12 -2.00 -13.46
C ASN A 10 4.12 -3.32 -12.68
N PRO A 11 4.77 -3.42 -11.50
CA PRO A 11 4.77 -4.64 -10.72
C PRO A 11 3.34 -4.98 -10.27
N THR A 12 3.01 -6.26 -10.22
CA THR A 12 1.79 -6.72 -9.53
C THR A 12 1.98 -6.57 -8.02
N LEU A 13 0.87 -6.52 -7.26
CA LEU A 13 0.94 -6.45 -5.79
C LEU A 13 1.75 -7.60 -5.19
N SER A 14 1.65 -8.81 -5.74
CA SER A 14 2.47 -9.96 -5.32
C SER A 14 3.97 -9.71 -5.48
N LYS A 15 4.41 -8.99 -6.53
CA LYS A 15 5.82 -8.62 -6.70
C LYS A 15 6.25 -7.46 -5.80
N VAL A 16 5.31 -6.60 -5.42
CA VAL A 16 5.54 -5.59 -4.38
C VAL A 16 5.74 -6.26 -3.02
N ASP A 17 4.94 -7.27 -2.69
CA ASP A 17 5.06 -8.02 -1.43
C ASP A 17 6.42 -8.72 -1.31
N GLU A 18 6.84 -9.45 -2.35
CA GLU A 18 8.17 -10.09 -2.40
C GLU A 18 9.31 -9.08 -2.19
N LEU A 19 9.20 -7.89 -2.77
CA LEU A 19 10.19 -6.83 -2.61
C LEU A 19 10.17 -6.26 -1.19
N CYS A 20 8.98 -6.03 -0.63
CA CYS A 20 8.79 -5.50 0.70
C CYS A 20 9.28 -6.46 1.79
N GLU A 21 9.15 -7.77 1.56
CA GLU A 21 9.73 -8.82 2.42
C GLU A 21 11.25 -8.71 2.48
N VAL A 22 11.93 -8.55 1.34
CA VAL A 22 13.38 -8.35 1.29
C VAL A 22 13.79 -7.03 1.97
N MET A 23 12.99 -5.99 1.80
CA MET A 23 13.21 -4.68 2.42
C MET A 23 12.82 -4.62 3.91
N GLN A 24 12.19 -5.67 4.46
CA GLN A 24 11.67 -5.73 5.82
C GLN A 24 10.70 -4.58 6.16
N VAL A 25 9.87 -4.21 5.18
CA VAL A 25 8.81 -3.19 5.33
C VAL A 25 7.45 -3.76 4.97
N HIS A 26 6.38 -3.19 5.51
CA HIS A 26 5.04 -3.60 5.11
C HIS A 26 4.70 -3.06 3.72
N PRO A 27 4.05 -3.82 2.82
CA PRO A 27 3.66 -3.36 1.48
C PRO A 27 2.86 -2.05 1.47
N LEU A 28 1.95 -1.88 2.44
CA LEU A 28 1.21 -0.62 2.61
C LEU A 28 2.13 0.58 2.89
N THR A 29 3.28 0.39 3.53
CA THR A 29 4.25 1.46 3.75
C THR A 29 4.85 1.94 2.44
N LEU A 30 5.26 1.02 1.56
CA LEU A 30 5.77 1.37 0.24
C LEU A 30 4.70 2.05 -0.61
N LEU A 31 3.45 1.57 -0.56
CA LEU A 31 2.33 2.21 -1.24
C LEU A 31 2.09 3.63 -0.69
N ALA A 32 2.08 3.83 0.62
CA ALA A 32 1.92 5.15 1.22
C ALA A 32 2.99 6.14 0.76
N LEU A 33 4.24 5.68 0.67
CA LEU A 33 5.36 6.46 0.11
C LEU A 33 5.15 6.76 -1.39
N ALA A 34 4.66 5.80 -2.17
CA ALA A 34 4.36 6.00 -3.59
C ALA A 34 3.25 7.03 -3.85
N TYR A 35 2.33 7.22 -2.89
CA TYR A 35 1.32 8.29 -2.92
C TYR A 35 1.84 9.64 -2.40
N GLY A 36 3.14 9.76 -2.07
CA GLY A 36 3.75 11.01 -1.61
C GLY A 36 3.28 11.47 -0.23
N LEU A 37 2.82 10.54 0.61
CA LEU A 37 2.30 10.85 1.93
C LEU A 37 3.42 11.08 2.94
N ASP A 38 3.28 12.13 3.75
CA ASP A 38 4.04 12.29 4.98
C ASP A 38 3.39 11.49 6.13
N ALA A 39 4.01 11.49 7.31
CA ALA A 39 3.50 10.73 8.46
C ALA A 39 2.06 11.10 8.84
N LYS A 40 1.67 12.37 8.69
CA LYS A 40 0.31 12.84 8.99
C LYS A 40 -0.69 12.43 7.91
N GLY A 41 -0.29 12.46 6.64
CA GLY A 41 -1.08 11.98 5.52
C GLY A 41 -1.31 10.46 5.59
N ALA A 42 -0.27 9.71 5.99
CA ALA A 42 -0.36 8.27 6.20
C ALA A 42 -1.37 7.92 7.29
N ASP A 43 -1.35 8.61 8.44
CA ASP A 43 -2.31 8.40 9.53
C ASP A 43 -3.77 8.63 9.10
N LYS A 44 -4.02 9.72 8.36
CA LYS A 44 -5.34 10.02 7.79
C LYS A 44 -5.78 8.96 6.78
N LEU A 45 -4.87 8.50 5.92
CA LEU A 45 -5.17 7.45 4.95
C LEU A 45 -5.51 6.14 5.66
N LEU A 46 -4.72 5.72 6.64
CA LEU A 46 -4.96 4.48 7.40
C LEU A 46 -6.30 4.54 8.13
N THR A 47 -6.63 5.68 8.75
CA THR A 47 -7.95 5.90 9.38
C THR A 47 -9.09 5.79 8.37
N ARG A 48 -8.90 6.30 7.15
CA ARG A 48 -9.88 6.17 6.07
C ARG A 48 -10.03 4.72 5.62
N VAL A 49 -8.93 4.03 5.36
CA VAL A 49 -8.91 2.62 4.93
C VAL A 49 -9.57 1.73 5.97
N GLN A 50 -9.33 1.95 7.28
CA GLN A 50 -10.01 1.19 8.33
C GLN A 50 -11.54 1.34 8.29
N ARG A 51 -12.04 2.55 8.05
CA ARG A 51 -13.49 2.79 7.91
C ARG A 51 -14.05 2.13 6.65
N GLU A 52 -13.33 2.22 5.53
CA GLU A 52 -13.74 1.58 4.27
C GLU A 52 -13.74 0.05 4.40
N LEU A 53 -12.76 -0.53 5.09
CA LEU A 53 -12.70 -1.97 5.39
C LEU A 53 -13.90 -2.42 6.21
N ALA A 54 -14.23 -1.70 7.29
CA ALA A 54 -15.41 -2.01 8.10
C ALA A 54 -16.70 -1.94 7.27
N ALA A 55 -16.86 -0.91 6.44
CA ALA A 55 -18.03 -0.77 5.59
C ALA A 55 -18.15 -1.87 4.52
N VAL A 56 -17.02 -2.33 3.96
CA VAL A 56 -17.01 -3.44 2.99
C VAL A 56 -17.32 -4.77 3.67
N GLN A 57 -16.80 -4.99 4.88
CA GLN A 57 -17.07 -6.20 5.65
C GLN A 57 -18.53 -6.26 6.11
N ASP A 58 -19.07 -5.16 6.63
CA ASP A 58 -20.48 -5.06 7.02
C ASP A 58 -21.43 -5.22 5.81
N GLY A 59 -20.99 -4.81 4.61
CA GLY A 59 -21.72 -5.00 3.36
C GLY A 59 -21.59 -6.39 2.74
N GLN A 60 -20.74 -7.27 3.27
CA GLN A 60 -20.60 -8.67 2.84
C GLN A 60 -21.48 -9.65 3.65
N ASP A 61 -22.13 -9.16 4.72
CA ASP A 61 -23.01 -9.92 5.60
C ASP A 61 -24.52 -9.65 5.36
N ALA A 62 -24.89 -9.04 4.22
CA ALA A 62 -26.28 -8.73 3.85
C ALA A 62 -26.73 -9.39 2.53
#